data_AF-A0A090QQE3-F1
#
_entry.id   AF-A0A090QQE3-F1
#
_cell.length_a   1.000
_cell.length_b   1.000
_cell.length_c   1.000
_cell.angle_alpha   90.00
_cell.angle_beta   90.00
_cell.angle_gamma   90.00
#
_symmetry.space_group_name_H-M   'P 1'
#
loop_
_entity.id
_entity.type
_entity.pdbx_description
1 polymer ?
#
loop_
_entity_poly.entity_id
_entity_poly.type
_entity_poly.pdbx_seq_one_letter_code
_entity_poly.pdbx_strand_id
1 'polypeptide(L)'
;MSDQRLLTIPTFTIMLEHHTIMRDVIRDMDEAGEPYVHEAKFITQLHRYMQGLSRDKQKQLRTAFSIENLLAAHILVDKDEFGGESRLIFDRSVIGVFRLFDRSLFQDLTDVALKTQLGSLRLLLEQVESDSLLFSDADLDYKELMDELFHRLSELLNSIRLNLIKMQTINQELSDASELAAKAGNPQVFALLQRESIGKISHLLSRHILPTRQFLDEKSRLKDGPNLFECLQKLRRQFDLHQDHQREMAMLRYEISFNSFHTQISKVSHSVDQFLARSKKRLQQFNAIEAAFGELSEALDATQHNLKRSLIDGEFARNNGAFMGLMQQARPKVLRISRSEAYLNNVVSDIEARVADQSLLKQTSLCGNDELQR
;
A
#
# COMPACT_ATOMS: atom_id res chain seq x y z
N MET A 1 -20.90 13.50 44.07
CA MET A 1 -21.06 12.37 43.12
C MET A 1 -19.64 11.96 42.76
N SER A 2 -19.20 10.74 43.11
CA SER A 2 -17.80 10.33 42.97
C SER A 2 -17.43 10.16 41.49
N ASP A 3 -16.68 11.10 40.92
CA ASP A 3 -16.02 10.93 39.63
C ASP A 3 -14.98 9.82 39.77
N GLN A 4 -15.30 8.63 39.25
CA GLN A 4 -14.34 7.56 39.10
C GLN A 4 -13.29 8.00 38.08
N ARG A 5 -12.15 8.49 38.57
CA ARG A 5 -10.96 8.71 37.75
C ARG A 5 -10.42 7.36 37.31
N LEU A 6 -10.27 7.18 36.00
CA LEU A 6 -9.74 5.97 35.42
C LEU A 6 -8.21 6.10 35.31
N LEU A 7 -7.49 5.00 35.51
CA LEU A 7 -6.06 4.94 35.22
C LEU A 7 -5.83 5.09 33.70
N THR A 8 -4.59 5.43 33.30
CA THR A 8 -4.22 5.65 31.89
C THR A 8 -4.61 4.48 30.99
N ILE A 9 -4.27 3.25 31.35
CA ILE A 9 -4.54 2.06 30.53
C ILE A 9 -6.06 1.83 30.33
N PRO A 10 -6.90 1.75 31.38
CA PRO A 10 -8.36 1.67 31.23
C PRO A 10 -8.97 2.77 30.36
N THR A 11 -8.55 4.03 30.57
CA THR A 11 -9.03 5.16 29.76
C THR A 11 -8.68 4.97 28.29
N PHE A 12 -7.41 4.66 28.03
CA PHE A 12 -6.90 4.47 26.68
C PHE A 12 -7.58 3.29 25.99
N THR A 13 -7.80 2.17 26.67
CA THR A 13 -8.54 1.01 26.13
C THR A 13 -9.94 1.40 25.67
N ILE A 14 -10.69 2.15 26.48
CA ILE A 14 -12.04 2.62 26.11
C ILE A 14 -11.96 3.54 24.88
N MET A 15 -10.96 4.40 24.80
CA MET A 15 -10.77 5.26 23.63
C MET A 15 -10.41 4.45 22.38
N LEU A 16 -9.62 3.38 22.48
CA LEU A 16 -9.29 2.49 21.37
C LEU A 16 -10.51 1.70 20.88
N GLU A 17 -11.37 1.22 21.79
CA GLU A 17 -12.64 0.59 21.42
C GLU A 17 -13.55 1.54 20.63
N HIS A 18 -13.47 2.84 20.94
CA HIS A 18 -14.25 3.91 20.32
C HIS A 18 -13.38 4.86 19.48
N HIS A 19 -12.38 4.30 18.78
CA HIS A 19 -11.36 5.06 18.04
C HIS A 19 -11.91 6.04 17.00
N THR A 20 -13.15 5.85 16.54
CA THR A 20 -13.83 6.74 15.58
C THR A 20 -13.95 8.18 16.10
N ILE A 21 -14.11 8.36 17.41
CA ILE A 21 -14.15 9.71 18.02
C ILE A 21 -12.83 10.42 17.77
N MET A 22 -11.71 9.78 18.14
CA MET A 22 -10.38 10.36 17.98
C MET A 22 -9.98 10.50 16.50
N ARG A 23 -10.44 9.60 15.63
CA ARG A 23 -10.24 9.71 14.18
C ARG A 23 -10.87 10.98 13.61
N ASP A 24 -12.11 11.28 14.00
CA ASP A 24 -12.82 12.47 13.51
C ASP A 24 -12.19 13.75 14.09
N VAL A 25 -11.70 13.71 15.33
CA VAL A 25 -10.90 14.79 15.94
C VAL A 25 -9.62 15.05 15.16
N ILE A 26 -8.85 14.00 14.85
CA ILE A 26 -7.58 14.12 14.13
C ILE A 26 -7.81 14.64 12.71
N ARG A 27 -8.90 14.24 12.06
CA ARG A 27 -9.25 14.76 10.73
C ARG A 27 -9.50 16.25 10.77
N ASP A 28 -10.28 16.75 11.73
CA ASP A 28 -10.52 18.18 11.90
C ASP A 28 -9.21 18.96 12.15
N MET A 29 -8.29 18.39 12.95
CA MET A 29 -6.96 18.96 13.20
C MET A 29 -6.13 19.05 11.91
N ASP A 30 -6.10 17.98 11.12
CA ASP A 30 -5.34 17.92 9.87
C ASP A 30 -5.95 18.83 8.78
N GLU A 31 -7.28 18.93 8.69
CA GLU A 31 -7.97 19.85 7.77
C GLU A 31 -7.73 21.33 8.10
N ALA A 32 -7.69 21.67 9.39
CA ALA A 32 -7.37 23.01 9.86
C ALA A 32 -5.86 23.32 9.82
N GLY A 33 -5.01 22.29 9.75
CA GLY A 33 -3.55 22.42 9.85
C GLY A 33 -3.09 22.80 11.27
N GLU A 34 -3.87 22.46 12.30
CA GLU A 34 -3.65 22.87 13.68
C GLU A 34 -3.18 21.69 14.55
N PRO A 35 -2.23 21.90 15.48
CA PRO A 35 -1.77 20.85 16.39
C PRO A 35 -2.69 20.65 17.61
N TYR A 36 -3.84 21.33 17.67
CA TYR A 36 -4.81 21.31 18.76
C TYR A 36 -6.23 21.12 18.24
N VAL A 37 -7.17 20.79 19.13
CA VAL A 37 -8.61 20.83 18.83
C VAL A 37 -9.33 21.77 19.77
N HIS A 38 -10.29 22.54 19.25
CA HIS A 38 -11.15 23.38 20.08
C HIS A 38 -12.06 22.52 20.97
N GLU A 39 -12.13 22.82 22.26
CA GLU A 39 -12.92 22.07 23.25
C GLU A 39 -14.39 21.95 22.84
N ALA A 40 -14.98 23.04 22.33
CA ALA A 40 -16.38 23.04 21.87
C ALA A 40 -16.63 22.05 20.71
N LYS A 41 -15.68 21.95 19.76
CA LYS A 41 -15.77 21.00 18.64
C LYS A 41 -15.64 19.57 19.15
N PHE A 42 -14.66 19.31 20.01
CA PHE A 42 -14.44 18.00 20.63
C PHE A 42 -15.68 17.49 21.39
N ILE A 43 -16.27 18.33 22.24
CA ILE A 43 -17.50 17.99 23.00
C ILE A 43 -18.67 17.74 22.06
N THR A 44 -18.81 18.54 21.00
CA THR A 44 -19.89 18.38 20.02
C THR A 44 -19.77 17.06 19.26
N GLN A 45 -18.56 16.69 18.83
CA GLN A 45 -18.29 15.41 18.17
C GLN A 45 -18.58 14.23 19.12
N LEU A 46 -18.12 14.30 20.37
CA LEU A 46 -18.40 13.30 21.38
C LEU A 46 -19.91 13.12 21.61
N HIS A 47 -20.64 14.23 21.77
CA HIS A 47 -22.09 14.20 21.93
C HIS A 47 -22.79 13.58 20.72
N ARG A 48 -22.38 13.92 19.50
CA ARG A 48 -22.93 13.34 18.26
C ARG A 48 -22.70 11.83 18.21
N TYR A 49 -21.50 11.37 18.54
CA TYR A 49 -21.18 9.94 18.56
C TYR A 49 -22.02 9.16 19.60
N MET A 50 -22.33 9.80 20.72
CA MET A 50 -23.13 9.20 21.79
C MET A 50 -24.64 9.10 21.47
N GLN A 51 -25.15 9.84 20.48
CA GLN A 51 -26.55 9.82 20.05
C GLN A 51 -26.89 8.49 19.36
N GLY A 52 -27.19 7.46 20.15
CA GLY A 52 -27.51 6.11 19.67
C GLY A 52 -26.97 5.00 20.56
N LEU A 53 -26.15 5.34 21.56
CA LEU A 53 -25.60 4.37 22.52
C LEU A 53 -26.48 4.23 23.78
N SER A 54 -26.36 3.10 24.48
CA SER A 54 -27.04 2.87 25.75
C SER A 54 -26.56 3.84 26.84
N ARG A 55 -27.40 4.11 27.83
CA ARG A 55 -27.06 5.03 28.94
C ARG A 55 -25.78 4.65 29.69
N ASP A 56 -25.52 3.35 29.85
CA ASP A 56 -24.31 2.88 30.52
C ASP A 56 -23.05 3.17 29.70
N LYS A 57 -23.09 2.89 28.38
CA LYS A 57 -21.98 3.24 27.46
C LYS A 57 -21.78 4.75 27.37
N GLN A 58 -22.86 5.52 27.38
CA GLN A 58 -22.78 6.98 27.39
C GLN A 58 -22.08 7.51 28.64
N LYS A 59 -22.38 6.92 29.81
CA LYS A 59 -21.72 7.27 31.07
C LYS A 59 -20.23 6.91 31.04
N GLN A 60 -19.91 5.71 30.57
CA GLN A 60 -18.52 5.25 30.42
C GLN A 60 -17.71 6.16 29.49
N LEU A 61 -18.26 6.53 28.33
CA LEU A 61 -17.62 7.44 27.39
C LEU A 61 -17.45 8.85 27.95
N ARG A 62 -18.44 9.38 28.67
CA ARG A 62 -18.31 10.68 29.35
C ARG A 62 -17.19 10.68 30.38
N THR A 63 -17.03 9.60 31.14
CA THR A 63 -15.94 9.48 32.10
C THR A 63 -14.59 9.36 31.40
N ALA A 64 -14.48 8.50 30.38
CA ALA A 64 -13.22 8.28 29.68
C ALA A 64 -12.73 9.53 28.93
N PHE A 65 -13.62 10.21 28.22
CA PHE A 65 -13.32 11.40 27.41
C PHE A 65 -13.51 12.72 28.17
N SER A 66 -13.71 12.71 29.49
CA SER A 66 -13.74 13.96 30.27
C SER A 66 -12.34 14.58 30.28
N ILE A 67 -12.27 15.89 30.14
CA ILE A 67 -10.99 16.61 30.04
C ILE A 67 -10.14 16.38 31.29
N GLU A 68 -10.77 16.38 32.47
CA GLU A 68 -10.09 16.07 33.73
C GLU A 68 -9.47 14.66 33.74
N ASN A 69 -10.20 13.67 33.20
CA ASN A 69 -9.70 12.30 33.12
C ASN A 69 -8.61 12.16 32.06
N LEU A 70 -8.73 12.84 30.91
CA LEU A 70 -7.72 12.83 29.85
C LEU A 70 -6.41 13.50 30.28
N LEU A 71 -6.46 14.59 31.04
CA LEU A 71 -5.29 15.22 31.65
C LEU A 71 -4.66 14.32 32.72
N ALA A 72 -5.48 13.77 33.64
CA ALA A 72 -5.00 12.87 34.70
C ALA A 72 -4.40 11.57 34.13
N ALA A 73 -4.87 11.11 32.98
CA ALA A 73 -4.35 9.95 32.28
C ALA A 73 -3.11 10.23 31.42
N HIS A 74 -2.64 11.48 31.34
CA HIS A 74 -1.56 11.92 30.43
C HIS A 74 -1.87 11.65 28.94
N ILE A 75 -3.14 11.71 28.57
CA ILE A 75 -3.60 11.61 27.18
C ILE A 75 -3.68 13.00 26.55
N LEU A 76 -4.15 13.98 27.32
CA LEU A 76 -3.93 15.39 27.03
C LEU A 76 -2.61 15.82 27.68
N VAL A 77 -1.79 16.51 26.90
CA VAL A 77 -0.58 17.17 27.38
C VAL A 77 -0.96 18.47 28.07
N ASP A 78 -1.87 19.23 27.46
CA ASP A 78 -2.27 20.53 27.99
C ASP A 78 -3.67 20.97 27.54
N LYS A 79 -4.21 21.95 28.25
CA LYS A 79 -5.40 22.73 27.91
C LYS A 79 -5.04 24.21 27.99
N ASP A 80 -5.04 24.89 26.86
CA ASP A 80 -4.82 26.34 26.82
C ASP A 80 -6.14 27.10 26.60
N GLU A 81 -6.12 28.39 26.95
CA GLU A 81 -7.17 29.33 26.60
C GLU A 81 -6.53 30.50 25.84
N PHE A 82 -6.90 30.67 24.57
CA PHE A 82 -6.37 31.73 23.73
C PHE A 82 -7.51 32.40 22.98
N GLY A 83 -7.62 33.72 23.13
CA GLY A 83 -8.66 34.50 22.44
C GLY A 83 -10.10 34.21 22.91
N GLY A 84 -10.28 33.66 24.12
CA GLY A 84 -11.60 33.29 24.65
C GLY A 84 -12.09 31.90 24.22
N GLU A 85 -11.27 31.14 23.51
CA GLU A 85 -11.54 29.75 23.15
C GLU A 85 -10.55 28.82 23.85
N SER A 86 -11.06 27.68 24.35
CA SER A 86 -10.21 26.66 24.92
C SER A 86 -9.79 25.62 23.90
N ARG A 87 -8.50 25.29 23.89
CA ARG A 87 -7.91 24.30 22.98
C ARG A 87 -7.31 23.16 23.79
N LEU A 88 -7.43 21.98 23.23
CA LEU A 88 -6.98 20.72 23.81
C LEU A 88 -5.80 20.22 23.01
N ILE A 89 -4.68 19.98 23.69
CA ILE A 89 -3.44 19.48 23.10
C ILE A 89 -3.26 18.02 23.52
N PHE A 90 -3.41 17.11 22.56
CA PHE A 90 -3.21 15.68 22.80
C PHE A 90 -1.73 15.31 22.72
N ASP A 91 -1.36 14.26 23.46
CA ASP A 91 -0.03 13.68 23.33
C ASP A 91 0.18 13.12 21.91
N ARG A 92 1.33 13.45 21.31
CA ARG A 92 1.67 13.04 19.95
C ARG A 92 1.69 11.52 19.77
N SER A 93 2.12 10.79 20.79
CA SER A 93 2.14 9.33 20.81
C SER A 93 0.72 8.78 20.80
N VAL A 94 -0.20 9.40 21.55
CA VAL A 94 -1.62 9.05 21.54
C VAL A 94 -2.24 9.28 20.15
N ILE A 95 -2.03 10.46 19.57
CA ILE A 95 -2.47 10.77 18.21
C ILE A 95 -1.89 9.77 17.20
N GLY A 96 -0.61 9.45 17.33
CA GLY A 96 0.08 8.46 16.51
C GLY A 96 -0.57 7.07 16.57
N VAL A 97 -1.01 6.63 17.76
CA VAL A 97 -1.74 5.37 17.91
C VAL A 97 -3.11 5.44 17.22
N PHE A 98 -3.88 6.52 17.39
CA PHE A 98 -5.18 6.64 16.73
C PHE A 98 -5.09 6.77 15.21
N ARG A 99 -4.01 7.36 14.69
CA ARG A 99 -3.70 7.36 13.25
C ARG A 99 -3.53 5.94 12.70
N LEU A 100 -3.05 4.97 13.48
CA LEU A 100 -2.99 3.56 13.05
C LEU A 100 -4.36 2.97 12.69
N PHE A 101 -5.45 3.52 13.23
CA PHE A 101 -6.80 3.01 12.98
C PHE A 101 -7.42 3.55 11.69
N ASP A 102 -6.91 4.64 11.11
CA ASP A 102 -7.42 5.19 9.86
C ASP A 102 -6.29 5.54 8.89
N ARG A 103 -6.28 4.82 7.77
CA ARG A 103 -5.33 4.95 6.67
C ARG A 103 -5.30 6.35 6.06
N SER A 104 -6.42 7.07 6.10
CA SER A 104 -6.53 8.42 5.55
C SER A 104 -5.77 9.47 6.39
N LEU A 105 -5.48 9.16 7.66
CA LEU A 105 -4.81 10.07 8.59
C LEU A 105 -3.29 9.85 8.66
N PHE A 106 -2.74 8.96 7.84
CA PHE A 106 -1.30 8.76 7.77
C PHE A 106 -0.62 9.93 7.06
N GLN A 107 0.13 10.72 7.81
CA GLN A 107 1.02 11.74 7.25
C GLN A 107 2.18 11.08 6.48
N ASP A 108 2.45 11.62 5.29
CA ASP A 108 3.54 11.15 4.45
C ASP A 108 4.90 11.56 5.02
N LEU A 109 5.77 10.58 5.22
CA LEU A 109 7.17 10.83 5.56
C LEU A 109 7.88 11.28 4.29
N THR A 110 8.14 12.58 4.22
CA THR A 110 8.87 13.20 3.11
C THR A 110 10.38 13.17 3.38
N ASP A 111 11.16 13.26 2.30
CA ASP A 111 12.62 13.43 2.40
C ASP A 111 13.02 14.62 3.29
N VAL A 112 12.26 15.72 3.22
CA VAL A 112 12.49 16.91 4.07
C VAL A 112 12.26 16.57 5.54
N ALA A 113 11.16 15.90 5.88
CA ALA A 113 10.87 15.51 7.26
C ALA A 113 11.95 14.57 7.83
N LEU A 114 12.43 13.60 7.04
CA LEU A 114 13.53 12.71 7.40
C LEU A 114 14.82 13.47 7.68
N LYS A 115 15.18 14.42 6.81
CA LYS A 115 16.36 15.27 6.99
C LYS A 115 16.26 16.16 8.23
N THR A 116 15.09 16.72 8.51
CA THR A 116 14.85 17.51 9.72
C THR A 116 15.02 16.65 10.98
N GLN A 117 14.44 15.44 11.01
CA GLN A 117 14.58 14.53 12.14
C GLN A 117 16.04 14.07 12.33
N LEU A 118 16.78 13.83 11.24
CA LEU A 118 18.21 13.54 11.31
C LEU A 118 19.01 14.72 11.83
N GLY A 119 18.70 15.93 11.38
CA GLY A 119 19.33 17.16 11.84
C GLY A 119 19.18 17.33 13.35
N SER A 120 17.96 17.15 13.88
CA SER A 120 17.74 17.18 15.33
C SER A 120 18.52 16.12 16.09
N LEU A 121 18.60 14.89 15.57
CA LEU A 121 19.38 13.82 16.20
C LEU A 121 20.88 14.11 16.20
N ARG A 122 21.40 14.74 15.14
CA ARG A 122 22.81 15.17 15.07
C ARG A 122 23.13 16.26 16.08
N LEU A 123 22.24 17.24 16.26
CA LEU A 123 22.43 18.26 17.29
C LEU A 123 22.46 17.66 18.70
N LEU A 124 21.58 16.70 18.98
CA LEU A 124 21.60 15.97 20.26
C LEU A 124 22.88 15.14 20.43
N LEU A 125 23.36 14.49 19.36
CA LEU A 125 24.63 13.80 19.37
C LEU A 125 25.80 14.75 19.67
N GLU A 126 25.86 15.92 19.03
CA GLU A 126 26.90 16.93 19.27
C GLU A 126 26.88 17.41 20.73
N GLN A 127 25.70 17.55 21.33
CA GLN A 127 25.56 17.85 22.75
C GLN A 127 26.07 16.71 23.62
N VAL A 128 25.70 15.45 23.34
CA VAL A 128 26.20 14.28 24.09
C VAL A 128 27.72 14.10 23.94
N GLU A 129 28.29 14.42 22.79
CA GLU A 129 29.75 14.39 22.55
C GLU A 129 30.48 15.58 23.18
N SER A 130 29.79 16.58 23.74
CA SER A 130 30.42 17.72 24.40
C SER A 130 30.92 17.37 25.80
N ASP A 131 32.15 17.77 26.12
CA ASP A 131 32.81 17.50 27.42
C ASP A 131 32.14 18.19 28.63
N SER A 132 31.04 18.93 28.42
CA SER A 132 30.34 19.68 29.46
C SER A 132 29.27 18.89 30.21
N LEU A 133 28.84 17.72 29.73
CA LEU A 133 27.77 16.93 30.34
C LEU A 133 28.29 15.94 31.38
N LEU A 134 27.64 15.93 32.56
CA LEU A 134 27.87 14.91 33.57
C LEU A 134 26.95 13.73 33.30
N PHE A 135 27.52 12.59 32.91
CA PHE A 135 26.77 11.35 32.66
C PHE A 135 26.27 10.75 33.98
N SER A 136 25.17 11.30 34.50
CA SER A 136 24.53 10.87 35.74
C SER A 136 23.04 11.20 35.72
N ASP A 137 22.19 10.25 36.12
CA ASP A 137 20.74 10.48 36.26
C ASP A 137 20.38 11.48 37.37
N ALA A 138 21.36 11.86 38.21
CA ALA A 138 21.21 12.93 39.18
C ALA A 138 21.39 14.34 38.56
N ASP A 139 22.01 14.44 37.39
CA ASP A 139 22.14 15.68 36.63
C ASP A 139 20.86 15.91 35.81
N LEU A 140 20.22 17.06 36.04
CA LEU A 140 18.97 17.41 35.38
C LEU A 140 19.19 17.66 33.88
N ASP A 141 20.30 18.31 33.51
CA ASP A 141 20.60 18.65 32.12
C ASP A 141 20.84 17.38 31.29
N TYR A 142 21.58 16.41 31.84
CA TYR A 142 21.77 15.10 31.22
C TYR A 142 20.44 14.34 31.08
N LYS A 143 19.62 14.33 32.13
CA LYS A 143 18.34 13.62 32.11
C LYS A 143 17.39 14.20 31.06
N GLU A 144 17.24 15.52 31.01
CA GLU A 144 16.40 16.19 30.00
C GLU A 144 16.89 15.91 28.58
N LEU A 145 18.21 15.94 28.36
CA LEU A 145 18.81 15.60 27.07
C LEU A 145 18.52 14.16 26.66
N MET A 146 18.61 13.20 27.59
CA MET A 146 18.30 11.80 27.34
C MET A 146 16.82 11.60 27.04
N ASP A 147 15.93 12.23 27.81
CA ASP A 147 14.48 12.16 27.59
C ASP A 147 14.11 12.70 26.19
N GLU A 148 14.69 13.83 25.78
CA GLU A 148 14.50 14.38 24.43
C GLU A 148 15.08 13.45 23.34
N LEU A 149 16.27 12.87 23.55
CA LEU A 149 16.87 11.92 22.60
C LEU A 149 15.97 10.70 22.38
N PHE A 150 15.51 10.07 23.47
CA PHE A 150 14.65 8.90 23.38
C PHE A 150 13.25 9.23 22.84
N HIS A 151 12.74 10.43 23.13
CA HIS A 151 11.51 10.94 22.53
C HIS A 151 11.66 11.05 21.01
N ARG A 152 12.73 11.70 20.52
CA ARG A 152 12.98 11.85 19.07
C ARG A 152 13.18 10.52 18.34
N LEU A 153 13.91 9.58 18.95
CA LEU A 153 14.09 8.25 18.39
C LEU A 153 12.76 7.48 18.31
N SER A 154 11.92 7.61 19.33
CA SER A 154 10.58 7.00 19.35
C SER A 154 9.65 7.62 18.29
N GLU A 155 9.66 8.95 18.15
CA GLU A 155 8.91 9.67 17.10
C GLU A 155 9.34 9.21 15.70
N LEU A 156 10.66 9.13 15.44
CA LEU A 156 11.22 8.66 14.17
C LEU A 156 10.82 7.19 13.89
N LEU A 157 10.96 6.32 14.88
CA LEU A 157 10.60 4.90 14.78
C LEU A 157 9.12 4.73 14.41
N ASN A 158 8.23 5.46 15.09
CA ASN A 158 6.80 5.41 14.84
C ASN A 158 6.45 5.98 13.46
N SER A 159 7.09 7.09 13.07
CA SER A 159 6.89 7.72 11.75
C SER A 159 7.24 6.78 10.60
N ILE A 160 8.38 6.08 10.70
CA ILE A 160 8.80 5.08 9.72
C ILE A 160 7.86 3.88 9.71
N ARG A 161 7.46 3.37 10.88
CA ARG A 161 6.54 2.23 10.99
C ARG A 161 5.20 2.54 10.31
N LEU A 162 4.62 3.70 10.61
CA LEU A 162 3.36 4.17 10.01
C LEU A 162 3.47 4.26 8.49
N ASN A 163 4.57 4.83 8.00
CA ASN A 163 4.81 5.00 6.57
C ASN A 163 5.02 3.66 5.85
N LEU A 164 5.71 2.71 6.47
CA LEU A 164 5.86 1.37 5.93
C LEU A 164 4.49 0.68 5.75
N ILE A 165 3.62 0.74 6.77
CA ILE A 165 2.26 0.17 6.69
C ILE A 165 1.47 0.84 5.57
N LYS A 166 1.53 2.18 5.47
CA LYS A 166 0.90 2.95 4.39
C LYS A 166 1.39 2.51 3.01
N MET A 167 2.70 2.40 2.80
CA MET A 167 3.30 1.99 1.53
C MET A 167 2.89 0.57 1.12
N GLN A 168 2.88 -0.38 2.07
CA GLN A 168 2.43 -1.75 1.84
C GLN A 168 0.95 -1.78 1.42
N THR A 169 0.12 -0.99 2.10
CA THR A 169 -1.31 -0.92 1.87
C THR A 169 -1.64 -0.32 0.50
N ILE A 170 -1.04 0.83 0.17
CA ILE A 170 -1.26 1.49 -1.15
C ILE A 170 -0.80 0.57 -2.29
N ASN A 171 0.31 -0.14 -2.12
CA ASN A 171 0.78 -1.10 -3.12
C ASN A 171 -0.24 -2.24 -3.34
N GLN A 172 -0.83 -2.76 -2.26
CA GLN A 172 -1.86 -3.80 -2.35
C GLN A 172 -3.13 -3.28 -3.02
N GLU A 173 -3.65 -2.13 -2.57
CA GLU A 173 -4.88 -1.53 -3.11
C GLU A 173 -4.76 -1.22 -4.61
N LEU A 174 -3.61 -0.71 -5.06
CA LEU A 174 -3.39 -0.43 -6.47
C LEU A 174 -3.22 -1.70 -7.30
N SER A 175 -2.65 -2.75 -6.72
CA SER A 175 -2.61 -4.07 -7.35
C SER A 175 -4.01 -4.64 -7.55
N ASP A 176 -4.85 -4.58 -6.52
CA ASP A 176 -6.22 -5.08 -6.55
C ASP A 176 -7.10 -4.28 -7.52
N ALA A 177 -6.98 -2.95 -7.50
CA ALA A 177 -7.70 -2.06 -8.42
C ALA A 177 -7.32 -2.32 -9.88
N SER A 178 -6.02 -2.52 -10.17
CA SER A 178 -5.56 -2.88 -11.51
C SER A 178 -6.07 -4.25 -11.95
N GLU A 179 -6.24 -5.21 -11.03
CA GLU A 179 -6.81 -6.52 -11.36
C GLU A 179 -8.32 -6.43 -11.64
N LEU A 180 -9.06 -5.67 -10.84
CA LEU A 180 -10.49 -5.43 -11.06
C LEU A 180 -10.74 -4.68 -12.39
N ALA A 181 -9.93 -3.68 -12.70
CA ALA A 181 -10.00 -2.95 -13.96
C ALA A 181 -9.79 -3.87 -15.17
N ALA A 182 -8.86 -4.83 -15.07
CA ALA A 182 -8.64 -5.82 -16.12
C ALA A 182 -9.85 -6.74 -16.34
N LYS A 183 -10.68 -6.96 -15.31
CA LYS A 183 -11.88 -7.80 -15.37
C LYS A 183 -13.13 -7.04 -15.82
N ALA A 184 -13.16 -5.71 -15.69
CA ALA A 184 -14.34 -4.88 -15.96
C ALA A 184 -14.74 -4.77 -17.45
N GLY A 185 -13.95 -5.33 -18.37
CA GLY A 185 -14.31 -5.50 -19.79
C GLY A 185 -14.36 -4.21 -20.62
N ASN A 186 -14.28 -3.02 -20.01
CA ASN A 186 -14.24 -1.75 -20.72
C ASN A 186 -12.78 -1.33 -21.03
N PRO A 187 -12.38 -1.29 -22.32
CA PRO A 187 -11.00 -1.02 -22.71
C PRO A 187 -10.53 0.42 -22.37
N GLN A 188 -11.40 1.42 -22.50
CA GLN A 188 -11.06 2.82 -22.18
C GLN A 188 -10.86 3.03 -20.68
N VAL A 189 -11.73 2.40 -19.87
CA VAL A 189 -11.64 2.44 -18.40
C VAL A 189 -10.36 1.74 -17.94
N PHE A 190 -10.00 0.60 -18.54
CA PHE A 190 -8.75 -0.09 -18.25
C PHE A 190 -7.53 0.80 -18.52
N ALA A 191 -7.44 1.41 -19.71
CA ALA A 191 -6.29 2.25 -20.08
C ALA A 191 -6.13 3.47 -19.17
N LEU A 192 -7.25 4.12 -18.80
CA LEU A 192 -7.26 5.28 -17.91
C LEU A 192 -6.80 4.90 -16.51
N LEU A 193 -7.41 3.88 -15.90
CA LEU A 193 -7.07 3.42 -14.55
C LEU A 193 -5.62 2.93 -14.47
N GLN A 194 -5.14 2.26 -15.52
CA GLN A 194 -3.77 1.77 -15.57
C GLN A 194 -2.73 2.90 -15.67
N ARG A 195 -3.04 3.99 -16.39
CA ARG A 195 -2.18 5.18 -16.43
C ARG A 195 -2.18 5.91 -15.09
N GLU A 196 -3.35 6.07 -14.49
CA GLU A 196 -3.51 6.71 -13.18
C GLU A 196 -2.77 5.93 -12.09
N SER A 197 -2.89 4.60 -12.07
CA SER A 197 -2.20 3.74 -11.11
C SER A 197 -0.68 3.81 -11.28
N ILE A 198 -0.17 3.75 -12.51
CA ILE A 198 1.27 3.94 -12.79
C ILE A 198 1.75 5.31 -12.27
N GLY A 199 0.97 6.37 -12.49
CA GLY A 199 1.29 7.72 -12.01
C GLY A 199 1.38 7.78 -10.48
N LYS A 200 0.34 7.32 -9.78
CA LYS A 200 0.29 7.29 -8.31
C LYS A 200 1.42 6.48 -7.70
N ILE A 201 1.69 5.28 -8.24
CA ILE A 201 2.76 4.42 -7.74
C ILE A 201 4.13 5.01 -8.01
N SER A 202 4.36 5.58 -9.19
CA SER A 202 5.62 6.24 -9.51
C SER A 202 5.89 7.44 -8.59
N HIS A 203 4.84 8.17 -8.23
CA HIS A 203 4.93 9.26 -7.26
C HIS A 203 5.28 8.71 -5.86
N LEU A 204 4.56 7.71 -5.38
CA LEU A 204 4.83 7.04 -4.10
C LEU A 204 6.27 6.53 -4.00
N LEU A 205 6.74 5.86 -5.06
CA LEU A 205 8.08 5.32 -5.16
C LEU A 205 9.14 6.42 -5.05
N SER A 206 9.02 7.47 -5.85
CA SER A 206 10.02 8.55 -5.93
C SER A 206 10.03 9.48 -4.72
N ARG A 207 8.85 9.80 -4.15
CA ARG A 207 8.71 10.80 -3.08
C ARG A 207 8.80 10.23 -1.67
N HIS A 208 8.51 8.95 -1.49
CA HIS A 208 8.38 8.37 -0.15
C HIS A 208 9.20 7.08 0.03
N ILE A 209 9.07 6.10 -0.86
CA ILE A 209 9.74 4.79 -0.69
C ILE A 209 11.26 4.93 -0.83
N LEU A 210 11.74 5.52 -1.94
CA LEU A 210 13.17 5.64 -2.20
C LEU A 210 13.89 6.54 -1.18
N PRO A 211 13.37 7.72 -0.81
CA PRO A 211 13.99 8.55 0.22
C PRO A 211 14.07 7.85 1.58
N THR A 212 12.98 7.18 2.02
CA THR A 212 12.99 6.44 3.29
C THR A 212 13.96 5.27 3.26
N ARG A 213 14.07 4.57 2.12
CA ARG A 213 15.05 3.50 1.93
C ARG A 213 16.48 4.02 2.03
N GLN A 214 16.79 5.12 1.35
CA GLN A 214 18.13 5.73 1.37
C GLN A 214 18.49 6.26 2.76
N PHE A 215 17.52 6.86 3.47
CA PHE A 215 17.70 7.33 4.83
C PHE A 215 18.07 6.20 5.81
N LEU A 216 17.51 5.01 5.60
CA LEU A 216 17.77 3.82 6.42
C LEU A 216 18.90 2.94 5.88
N ASP A 217 19.65 3.39 4.87
CA ASP A 217 20.81 2.66 4.39
C ASP A 217 22.03 2.99 5.28
N GLU A 218 22.52 1.97 5.99
CA GLU A 218 23.72 2.06 6.83
C GLU A 218 24.94 2.54 6.04
N LYS A 219 25.01 2.23 4.74
CA LYS A 219 26.14 2.60 3.87
C LYS A 219 25.98 3.98 3.24
N SER A 220 24.88 4.68 3.51
CA SER A 220 24.63 5.99 2.93
C SER A 220 25.69 7.00 3.41
N ARG A 221 26.38 7.64 2.46
CA ARG A 221 27.31 8.73 2.76
C ARG A 221 26.61 10.05 2.47
N LEU A 222 26.35 10.81 3.51
CA LEU A 222 25.75 12.13 3.40
C LEU A 222 26.85 13.18 3.38
N LYS A 223 26.70 14.22 2.56
CA LYS A 223 27.66 15.34 2.51
C LYS A 223 27.63 16.18 3.80
N ASP A 224 26.48 16.16 4.47
CA ASP A 224 26.14 17.09 5.54
C ASP A 224 26.35 16.47 6.94
N GLY A 225 27.16 15.42 7.08
CA GLY A 225 27.49 14.79 8.37
C GLY A 225 27.05 13.32 8.49
N PRO A 226 27.07 12.76 9.71
CA PRO A 226 26.90 11.33 9.92
C PRO A 226 25.49 10.83 9.58
N ASN A 227 25.37 9.65 8.99
CA ASN A 227 24.06 9.05 8.72
C ASN A 227 23.38 8.57 10.02
N LEU A 228 22.12 8.11 9.94
CA LEU A 228 21.36 7.66 11.12
C LEU A 228 22.11 6.59 11.93
N PHE A 229 22.64 5.56 11.24
CA PHE A 229 23.33 4.45 11.91
C PHE A 229 24.66 4.91 12.51
N GLU A 230 25.40 5.77 11.83
CA GLU A 230 26.61 6.38 12.39
C GLU A 230 26.29 7.20 13.65
N CYS A 231 25.18 7.94 13.67
CA CYS A 231 24.74 8.67 14.86
C CYS A 231 24.42 7.71 16.02
N LEU A 232 23.64 6.66 15.76
CA LEU A 232 23.29 5.66 16.78
C LEU A 232 24.53 4.92 17.31
N GLN A 233 25.46 4.55 16.44
CA GLN A 233 26.71 3.89 16.82
C GLN A 233 27.59 4.81 17.67
N LYS A 234 27.66 6.11 17.34
CA LYS A 234 28.39 7.10 18.15
C LYS A 234 27.75 7.29 19.52
N LEU A 235 26.43 7.47 19.59
CA LEU A 235 25.70 7.54 20.86
C LEU A 235 25.92 6.29 21.70
N ARG A 236 25.85 5.11 21.09
CA ARG A 236 26.11 3.83 21.76
C ARG A 236 27.52 3.77 22.34
N ARG A 237 28.53 4.21 21.59
CA ARG A 237 29.91 4.28 22.07
C ARG A 237 30.06 5.23 23.25
N GLN A 238 29.38 6.38 23.25
CA GLN A 238 29.40 7.29 24.40
C GLN A 238 28.81 6.61 25.65
N PHE A 239 27.66 5.94 25.52
CA PHE A 239 27.07 5.21 26.64
C PHE A 239 27.95 4.07 27.16
N ASP A 240 28.61 3.33 26.26
CA ASP A 240 29.56 2.27 26.63
C ASP A 240 30.78 2.82 27.39
N LEU A 241 31.38 3.93 26.91
CA LEU A 241 32.49 4.60 27.58
C LEU A 241 32.14 5.06 29.01
N HIS A 242 30.91 5.52 29.22
CA HIS A 242 30.40 5.96 30.51
C HIS A 242 29.75 4.84 31.35
N GLN A 243 29.86 3.56 30.92
CA GLN A 243 29.30 2.38 31.60
C GLN A 243 27.77 2.40 31.76
N ASP A 244 27.07 3.13 30.90
CA ASP A 244 25.61 3.19 30.86
C ASP A 244 25.04 2.08 29.97
N HIS A 245 25.13 0.84 30.47
CA HIS A 245 24.69 -0.34 29.73
C HIS A 245 23.20 -0.33 29.39
N GLN A 246 22.36 0.35 30.17
CA GLN A 246 20.92 0.40 29.89
C GLN A 246 20.62 1.21 28.63
N ARG A 247 21.23 2.39 28.51
CA ARG A 247 21.07 3.26 27.34
C ARG A 247 21.81 2.72 26.12
N GLU A 248 22.98 2.12 26.32
CA GLU A 248 23.72 1.39 25.28
C GLU A 248 22.84 0.29 24.64
N MET A 249 22.22 -0.56 25.46
CA MET A 249 21.32 -1.61 24.98
C MET A 249 20.06 -1.04 24.31
N ALA A 250 19.58 0.12 24.76
CA ALA A 250 18.47 0.81 24.11
C ALA A 250 18.84 1.28 22.70
N MET A 251 20.02 1.89 22.52
CA MET A 251 20.52 2.28 21.19
C MET A 251 20.63 1.07 20.25
N LEU A 252 21.16 -0.05 20.74
CA LEU A 252 21.24 -1.29 19.95
C LEU A 252 19.86 -1.77 19.47
N ARG A 253 18.83 -1.70 20.33
CA ARG A 253 17.45 -2.05 19.93
C ARG A 253 16.90 -1.12 18.85
N TYR A 254 17.20 0.17 18.91
CA TYR A 254 16.84 1.12 17.84
C TYR A 254 17.56 0.78 16.54
N GLU A 255 18.88 0.53 16.57
CA GLU A 255 19.66 0.10 15.39
C GLU A 255 19.04 -1.12 14.71
N ILE A 256 18.75 -2.18 15.48
CA ILE A 256 18.13 -3.40 14.97
C ILE A 256 16.76 -3.11 14.34
N SER A 257 15.96 -2.26 15.00
CA SER A 257 14.62 -1.91 14.51
C SER A 257 14.68 -1.13 13.19
N PHE A 258 15.56 -0.13 13.08
CA PHE A 258 15.74 0.64 11.85
C PHE A 258 16.29 -0.22 10.71
N ASN A 259 17.20 -1.16 10.99
CA ASN A 259 17.72 -2.07 9.98
C ASN A 259 16.64 -3.06 9.48
N SER A 260 15.78 -3.53 10.40
CA SER A 260 14.60 -4.32 10.03
C SER A 260 13.68 -3.52 9.10
N PHE A 261 13.43 -2.24 9.39
CA PHE A 261 12.64 -1.39 8.50
C PHE A 261 13.31 -1.16 7.14
N HIS A 262 14.63 -0.95 7.08
CA HIS A 262 15.36 -0.87 5.81
C HIS A 262 15.11 -2.11 4.93
N THR A 263 15.18 -3.30 5.53
CA THR A 263 14.93 -4.58 4.84
C THR A 263 13.48 -4.67 4.35
N GLN A 264 12.51 -4.28 5.17
CA GLN A 264 11.10 -4.31 4.81
C GLN A 264 10.75 -3.30 3.71
N ILE A 265 11.24 -2.07 3.81
CA ILE A 265 11.05 -1.02 2.79
C ILE A 265 11.74 -1.44 1.47
N SER A 266 12.90 -2.08 1.54
CA SER A 266 13.55 -2.63 0.35
C SER A 266 12.69 -3.68 -0.36
N LYS A 267 12.02 -4.57 0.39
CA LYS A 267 11.07 -5.53 -0.20
C LYS A 267 9.87 -4.83 -0.86
N VAL A 268 9.33 -3.80 -0.21
CA VAL A 268 8.23 -2.99 -0.77
C VAL A 268 8.67 -2.30 -2.06
N SER A 269 9.85 -1.67 -2.07
CA SER A 269 10.42 -1.05 -3.27
C SER A 269 10.51 -2.03 -4.44
N HIS A 270 11.07 -3.23 -4.20
CA HIS A 270 11.17 -4.25 -5.26
C HIS A 270 9.80 -4.72 -5.76
N SER A 271 8.83 -4.89 -4.85
CA SER A 271 7.46 -5.26 -5.22
C SER A 271 6.80 -4.19 -6.10
N VAL A 272 6.95 -2.93 -5.72
CA VAL A 272 6.47 -1.77 -6.46
C VAL A 272 7.12 -1.66 -7.84
N ASP A 273 8.45 -1.84 -7.92
CA ASP A 273 9.18 -1.81 -9.19
C ASP A 273 8.71 -2.92 -10.15
N GLN A 274 8.53 -4.13 -9.63
CA GLN A 274 8.00 -5.25 -10.42
C GLN A 274 6.57 -4.97 -10.89
N PHE A 275 5.72 -4.40 -10.03
CA PHE A 275 4.38 -4.01 -10.40
C PHE A 275 4.40 -2.96 -11.51
N LEU A 276 5.20 -1.90 -11.38
CA LEU A 276 5.35 -0.87 -12.41
C LEU A 276 5.82 -1.44 -13.74
N ALA A 277 6.82 -2.32 -13.73
CA ALA A 277 7.33 -2.97 -14.94
C ALA A 277 6.24 -3.80 -15.63
N ARG A 278 5.50 -4.62 -14.86
CA ARG A 278 4.36 -5.40 -15.38
C ARG A 278 3.25 -4.51 -15.92
N SER A 279 2.90 -3.46 -15.18
CA SER A 279 1.84 -2.53 -15.52
C SER A 279 2.13 -1.74 -16.79
N LYS A 280 3.38 -1.28 -16.98
CA LYS A 280 3.84 -0.64 -18.22
C LYS A 280 3.79 -1.60 -19.40
N LYS A 281 4.27 -2.84 -19.23
CA LYS A 281 4.22 -3.87 -20.27
C LYS A 281 2.78 -4.19 -20.68
N ARG A 282 1.87 -4.36 -19.72
CA ARG A 282 0.43 -4.59 -19.99
C ARG A 282 -0.18 -3.44 -20.78
N LEU A 283 0.11 -2.19 -20.40
CA LEU A 283 -0.40 -1.01 -21.10
C LEU A 283 0.13 -0.94 -22.55
N GLN A 284 1.40 -1.26 -22.78
CA GLN A 284 1.98 -1.34 -24.13
C GLN A 284 1.29 -2.42 -24.99
N GLN A 285 1.09 -3.60 -24.42
CA GLN A 285 0.39 -4.70 -25.10
C GLN A 285 -1.06 -4.32 -25.43
N PHE A 286 -1.75 -3.70 -24.48
CA PHE A 286 -3.11 -3.22 -24.67
C PHE A 286 -3.19 -2.17 -25.79
N ASN A 287 -2.33 -1.16 -25.78
CA ASN A 287 -2.30 -0.15 -26.84
C ASN A 287 -2.01 -0.76 -28.23
N ALA A 288 -1.15 -1.78 -28.30
CA ALA A 288 -0.88 -2.48 -29.55
C ALA A 288 -2.10 -3.27 -30.06
N ILE A 289 -2.85 -3.91 -29.15
CA ILE A 289 -4.09 -4.63 -29.48
C ILE A 289 -5.16 -3.64 -29.95
N GLU A 290 -5.35 -2.52 -29.24
CA GLU A 290 -6.30 -1.46 -29.62
C GLU A 290 -5.98 -0.86 -31.00
N ALA A 291 -4.70 -0.59 -31.28
CA ALA A 291 -4.28 -0.10 -32.60
C ALA A 291 -4.62 -1.10 -33.72
N ALA A 292 -4.26 -2.38 -33.54
CA ALA A 292 -4.56 -3.43 -34.51
C ALA A 292 -6.09 -3.66 -34.66
N PHE A 293 -6.85 -3.54 -33.58
CA PHE A 293 -8.31 -3.62 -33.61
C PHE A 293 -8.94 -2.43 -34.35
N GLY A 294 -8.44 -1.22 -34.13
CA GLY A 294 -8.87 -0.02 -34.86
C GLY A 294 -8.65 -0.16 -36.36
N GLU A 295 -7.44 -0.58 -36.77
CA GLU A 295 -7.12 -0.85 -38.18
C GLU A 295 -8.04 -1.92 -38.80
N LEU A 296 -8.37 -2.97 -38.04
CA LEU A 296 -9.31 -4.01 -38.48
C LEU A 296 -10.74 -3.48 -38.62
N SER A 297 -11.19 -2.64 -37.67
CA SER A 297 -12.52 -2.03 -37.69
C SER A 297 -12.68 -1.09 -38.88
N GLU A 298 -11.68 -0.25 -39.16
CA GLU A 298 -11.67 0.63 -40.34
C GLU A 298 -11.72 -0.18 -41.65
N ALA A 299 -10.94 -1.26 -41.73
CA ALA A 299 -10.96 -2.16 -42.87
C ALA A 299 -12.33 -2.87 -43.04
N LEU A 300 -12.98 -3.23 -41.93
CA LEU A 300 -14.33 -3.81 -41.94
C LEU A 300 -15.37 -2.78 -42.42
N ASP A 301 -15.36 -1.57 -41.90
CA ASP A 301 -16.28 -0.50 -42.30
C ASP A 301 -16.14 -0.17 -43.80
N ALA A 302 -14.90 -0.14 -44.31
CA ALA A 302 -14.63 0.04 -45.73
C ALA A 302 -15.27 -1.06 -46.62
N THR A 303 -15.43 -2.28 -46.10
CA THR A 303 -16.15 -3.35 -46.82
C THR A 303 -17.67 -3.20 -46.73
N GLN A 304 -18.21 -2.72 -45.61
CA GLN A 304 -19.65 -2.50 -45.46
C GLN A 304 -20.19 -1.43 -46.42
N HIS A 305 -19.39 -0.43 -46.77
CA HIS A 305 -19.76 0.63 -47.71
C HIS A 305 -19.59 0.24 -49.19
N ASN A 306 -19.05 -0.96 -49.47
CA ASN A 306 -18.77 -1.43 -50.81
C ASN A 306 -19.60 -2.67 -51.16
N LEU A 307 -20.74 -2.47 -51.82
CA LEU A 307 -21.69 -3.54 -52.20
C LEU A 307 -21.08 -4.71 -52.99
N LYS A 308 -19.88 -4.54 -53.58
CA LYS A 308 -19.17 -5.58 -54.33
C LYS A 308 -18.15 -6.39 -53.51
N ARG A 309 -17.83 -5.97 -52.28
CA ARG A 309 -16.81 -6.62 -51.43
C ARG A 309 -17.44 -7.02 -50.09
N SER A 310 -17.63 -8.32 -49.89
CA SER A 310 -18.14 -8.89 -48.62
C SER A 310 -17.05 -9.33 -47.65
N LEU A 311 -15.76 -9.21 -48.02
CA LEU A 311 -14.61 -9.71 -47.27
C LEU A 311 -13.48 -8.68 -47.26
N ILE A 312 -12.75 -8.61 -46.14
CA ILE A 312 -11.50 -7.83 -46.01
C ILE A 312 -10.43 -8.47 -46.90
N ASP A 313 -9.65 -7.63 -47.60
CA ASP A 313 -8.64 -8.07 -48.56
C ASP A 313 -7.48 -8.81 -47.88
N GLY A 314 -6.95 -9.84 -48.55
CA GLY A 314 -5.76 -10.57 -48.07
C GLY A 314 -4.50 -9.73 -48.05
N GLU A 315 -4.44 -8.64 -48.83
CA GLU A 315 -3.34 -7.65 -48.77
C GLU A 315 -3.26 -6.95 -47.41
N PHE A 316 -4.39 -6.68 -46.75
CA PHE A 316 -4.42 -6.07 -45.41
C PHE A 316 -3.63 -6.92 -44.41
N ALA A 317 -3.88 -8.24 -44.40
CA ALA A 317 -3.18 -9.17 -43.52
C ALA A 317 -1.69 -9.41 -43.88
N ARG A 318 -1.28 -9.11 -45.13
CA ARG A 318 0.13 -9.22 -45.56
C ARG A 318 0.94 -7.97 -45.24
N ASN A 319 0.31 -6.80 -45.33
CA ASN A 319 0.96 -5.52 -45.09
C ASN A 319 0.99 -5.14 -43.60
N ASN A 320 0.07 -5.72 -42.82
CA ASN A 320 -0.04 -5.47 -41.40
C ASN A 320 0.67 -6.55 -40.57
N GLY A 321 1.85 -6.19 -40.04
CA GLY A 321 2.71 -7.09 -39.26
C GLY A 321 2.03 -7.72 -38.04
N ALA A 322 0.96 -7.11 -37.52
CA ALA A 322 0.18 -7.62 -36.39
C ALA A 322 -0.54 -8.95 -36.71
N PHE A 323 -0.85 -9.22 -37.98
CA PHE A 323 -1.65 -10.38 -38.40
C PHE A 323 -0.86 -11.46 -39.14
N MET A 324 0.45 -11.27 -39.33
CA MET A 324 1.34 -12.20 -40.06
C MET A 324 1.31 -13.64 -39.52
N GLY A 325 1.12 -13.83 -38.21
CA GLY A 325 1.01 -15.15 -37.58
C GLY A 325 -0.31 -15.88 -37.82
N LEU A 326 -1.41 -15.16 -38.10
CA LEU A 326 -2.73 -15.75 -38.38
C LEU A 326 -2.77 -16.44 -39.74
N MET A 327 -1.92 -16.02 -40.69
CA MET A 327 -1.78 -16.64 -42.00
C MET A 327 -1.21 -18.07 -41.94
N GLN A 328 -0.48 -18.41 -40.87
CA GLN A 328 0.12 -19.73 -40.68
C GLN A 328 -0.81 -20.70 -39.95
N GLN A 329 -1.93 -20.24 -39.38
CA GLN A 329 -2.90 -21.13 -38.77
C GLN A 329 -3.69 -21.87 -39.85
N ALA A 330 -3.77 -23.20 -39.70
CA ALA A 330 -4.56 -24.04 -40.59
C ALA A 330 -6.01 -23.55 -40.60
N ARG A 331 -6.47 -23.04 -41.74
CA ARG A 331 -7.87 -22.62 -41.88
C ARG A 331 -8.77 -23.83 -41.64
N PRO A 332 -9.84 -23.70 -40.83
CA PRO A 332 -10.90 -24.70 -40.80
C PRO A 332 -11.34 -24.95 -42.24
N LYS A 333 -11.27 -26.21 -42.70
CA LYS A 333 -11.71 -26.56 -44.05
C LYS A 333 -13.15 -26.12 -44.19
N VAL A 334 -13.41 -25.17 -45.09
CA VAL A 334 -14.76 -24.73 -45.40
C VAL A 334 -15.52 -25.95 -45.90
N LEU A 335 -16.45 -26.46 -45.09
CA LEU A 335 -17.38 -27.50 -45.51
C LEU A 335 -18.27 -26.86 -46.58
N ARG A 336 -17.91 -27.07 -47.86
CA ARG A 336 -18.77 -26.71 -48.98
C ARG A 336 -19.95 -27.67 -48.97
N ILE A 337 -21.01 -27.32 -48.23
CA ILE A 337 -22.30 -28.01 -48.31
C ILE A 337 -22.89 -27.65 -49.67
N SER A 338 -22.67 -28.51 -50.66
CA SER A 338 -23.32 -28.43 -51.96
C SER A 338 -24.63 -29.21 -51.92
N ARG A 339 -25.68 -28.69 -52.55
CA ARG A 339 -26.96 -29.42 -52.72
C ARG A 339 -26.97 -30.33 -53.96
N SER A 340 -25.84 -30.47 -54.66
CA SER A 340 -25.73 -31.38 -55.80
C SER A 340 -25.87 -32.83 -55.36
N GLU A 341 -26.68 -33.61 -56.06
CA GLU A 341 -26.93 -35.03 -55.79
C GLU A 341 -25.62 -35.85 -55.72
N ALA A 342 -24.64 -35.54 -56.57
CA ALA A 342 -23.31 -36.15 -56.54
C ALA A 342 -22.52 -35.88 -55.25
N TYR A 343 -22.70 -34.72 -54.62
CA TYR A 343 -22.04 -34.38 -53.35
C TYR A 343 -22.67 -35.14 -52.18
N LEU A 344 -24.00 -35.22 -52.14
CA LEU A 344 -24.71 -36.00 -51.12
C LEU A 344 -24.39 -37.49 -51.24
N ASN A 345 -24.34 -38.03 -52.46
CA ASN A 345 -23.96 -39.43 -52.69
C ASN A 345 -22.53 -39.73 -52.26
N ASN A 346 -21.58 -38.82 -52.51
CA ASN A 346 -20.21 -38.97 -52.02
C ASN A 346 -20.12 -38.90 -50.50
N VAL A 347 -20.87 -38.01 -49.85
CA VAL A 347 -20.92 -37.92 -48.39
C VAL A 347 -21.53 -39.18 -47.77
N VAL A 348 -22.61 -39.70 -48.35
CA VAL A 348 -23.24 -40.96 -47.91
C VAL A 348 -22.28 -42.14 -48.09
N SER A 349 -21.62 -42.24 -49.25
CA SER A 349 -20.65 -43.31 -49.53
C SER A 349 -19.44 -43.25 -48.59
N ASP A 350 -18.94 -42.05 -48.24
CA ASP A 350 -17.83 -41.89 -47.29
C ASP A 350 -18.24 -42.26 -45.85
N ILE A 351 -19.51 -42.01 -45.48
CA ILE A 351 -20.07 -42.45 -44.19
C ILE A 351 -20.22 -43.98 -44.17
N GLU A 352 -20.75 -44.59 -45.23
CA GLU A 352 -20.90 -46.05 -45.34
C GLU A 352 -19.55 -46.76 -45.28
N ALA A 353 -18.53 -46.25 -45.97
CA ALA A 353 -17.18 -46.78 -45.92
C ALA A 353 -16.59 -46.72 -44.49
N ARG A 354 -16.78 -45.61 -43.77
CA ARG A 354 -16.30 -45.47 -42.39
C ARG A 354 -17.07 -46.36 -41.40
N VAL A 355 -18.35 -46.60 -41.63
CA VAL A 355 -19.15 -47.54 -40.82
C VAL A 355 -18.68 -48.98 -41.07
N ALA A 356 -18.36 -49.33 -42.32
CA ALA A 356 -17.78 -50.62 -42.67
C ALA A 356 -16.41 -50.83 -41.99
N ASP A 357 -15.52 -49.84 -42.04
CA ASP A 357 -14.23 -49.87 -41.34
C ASP A 357 -14.40 -50.02 -39.82
N GLN A 358 -15.37 -49.32 -39.22
CA GLN A 358 -15.64 -49.43 -37.79
C GLN A 358 -16.20 -50.81 -37.41
N SER A 359 -16.95 -51.46 -38.30
CA SER A 359 -17.44 -52.83 -38.10
C SER A 359 -16.33 -53.88 -38.22
N LEU A 360 -15.36 -53.67 -39.13
CA LEU A 360 -14.16 -54.49 -39.27
C LEU A 360 -13.25 -54.38 -38.04
N LEU A 361 -13.06 -53.16 -37.52
CA LEU A 361 -12.30 -52.92 -36.29
C LEU A 361 -12.95 -53.58 -35.08
N LYS A 362 -14.29 -53.58 -34.99
CA LYS A 362 -15.03 -54.28 -33.92
C LYS A 362 -14.90 -55.80 -34.01
N GLN A 363 -14.89 -56.37 -35.22
CA GLN A 363 -14.68 -57.80 -35.43
C GLN A 363 -13.25 -58.25 -35.09
N THR A 364 -12.24 -57.43 -35.39
CA THR A 364 -10.84 -57.74 -35.01
C THR A 364 -10.63 -57.70 -33.50
N SER A 365 -11.33 -56.81 -32.78
CA SER A 365 -11.30 -56.78 -31.31
C SER A 365 -12.05 -57.93 -30.61
N LEU A 366 -12.89 -58.69 -31.31
CA LEU A 366 -13.60 -59.86 -30.77
C LEU A 366 -12.83 -61.19 -30.97
N CYS A 367 -11.95 -61.29 -31.97
CA CYS A 367 -11.08 -62.46 -32.17
C CYS A 367 -9.79 -62.44 -31.32
N GLY A 368 -9.46 -61.33 -30.65
CA GLY A 368 -8.21 -61.17 -29.90
C GLY A 368 -8.24 -61.59 -28.42
N ASN A 369 -9.39 -62.03 -27.89
CA ASN A 369 -9.56 -62.28 -26.44
C ASN A 369 -9.64 -63.76 -26.02
N ASP A 370 -9.53 -64.73 -26.94
CA ASP A 370 -9.62 -66.17 -26.63
C ASP A 370 -8.26 -66.91 -26.53
N GLU A 371 -7.11 -66.24 -26.71
CA GLU A 371 -5.78 -66.88 -26.63
C GLU A 371 -4.96 -66.60 -25.35
N LEU A 372 -5.55 -66.03 -24.29
CA LEU A 372 -4.84 -65.76 -23.02
C LEU A 372 -5.44 -66.42 -21.77
N GLN A 373 -6.11 -67.57 -21.93
CA GLN A 373 -6.40 -68.48 -20.82
C GLN A 373 -6.07 -69.94 -21.18
N ARG A 374 -4.78 -70.25 -21.29
CA ARG A 374 -4.21 -71.57 -20.95
C ARG A 374 -2.84 -71.43 -20.32
#